data_AF-A0A0L0GXS2-F1
#
_entry.id   AF-A0A0L0GXS2-F1
#
_cell.length_a   1.000
_cell.length_b   1.000
_cell.length_c   1.000
_cell.angle_alpha   90.00
_cell.angle_beta   90.00
_cell.angle_gamma   90.00
#
_symmetry.space_group_name_H-M   'P 1'
#
loop_
_entity.id
_entity.type
_entity.pdbx_description
1 polymer ?
#
loop_
_entity_poly.entity_id
_entity_poly.type
_entity_poly.pdbx_seq_one_letter_code
_entity_poly.pdbx_strand_id
1 'polypeptide(L)'
;MAGAAGMLLLSGGAMAAGNNNEALNDLYGRNMDGCLNNLNMLKTINQTDADRQSAALNGVISGATHYLLMRGQLTQDMRSVMDNIWQSRLTGQCQSIHNALFEGLLNLADGGTEMAGAAGRRQP
;
A
#
# COMPACT_ATOMS: atom_id res chain seq x y z
N MET A 1 56.84 6.47 33.75
CA MET A 1 56.28 7.83 33.86
C MET A 1 55.77 8.25 32.49
N ALA A 2 54.64 8.97 32.46
CA ALA A 2 53.86 9.45 31.31
C ALA A 2 53.20 8.31 30.48
N GLY A 3 51.87 8.14 30.41
CA GLY A 3 50.77 9.07 30.65
C GLY A 3 50.25 9.61 29.32
N ALA A 4 49.18 9.00 28.79
CA ALA A 4 48.33 9.61 27.78
C ALA A 4 46.93 8.98 27.87
N ALA A 5 46.02 9.75 28.47
CA ALA A 5 44.60 9.52 28.40
C ALA A 5 44.09 9.83 26.98
N GLY A 6 43.18 8.99 26.49
CA GLY A 6 42.42 9.23 25.27
C GLY A 6 40.97 8.79 25.48
N MET A 7 40.14 9.71 25.96
CA MET A 7 38.67 9.66 25.84
C MET A 7 38.27 9.60 24.36
N LEU A 8 37.16 8.91 24.04
CA LEU A 8 36.15 9.15 22.98
C LEU A 8 35.29 7.86 22.89
N LEU A 9 33.96 7.77 22.89
CA LEU A 9 32.80 8.67 22.96
C LEU A 9 31.59 7.79 23.33
N LEU A 10 30.68 8.31 24.16
CA LEU A 10 29.28 7.90 24.16
C LEU A 10 28.59 8.51 22.93
N SER A 11 27.96 7.70 22.09
CA SER A 11 26.92 8.14 21.15
C SER A 11 26.21 6.88 20.64
N GLY A 12 25.04 6.56 21.17
CA GLY A 12 23.82 7.20 20.69
C GLY A 12 23.14 6.23 19.73
N GLY A 13 22.52 5.18 20.29
CA GLY A 13 21.58 4.35 19.54
C GLY A 13 20.36 5.19 19.21
N ALA A 14 20.44 5.98 18.14
CA ALA A 14 19.27 6.49 17.46
C ALA A 14 18.55 5.27 16.90
N MET A 15 17.53 4.79 17.62
CA MET A 15 16.64 3.75 17.13
C MET A 15 15.83 4.32 15.95
N ALA A 16 16.43 4.21 14.77
CA ALA A 16 15.83 3.71 13.54
C ALA A 16 14.36 4.10 13.28
N ALA A 17 14.06 5.41 13.21
CA ALA A 17 12.79 5.87 12.65
C ALA A 17 12.69 5.63 11.13
N GLY A 18 13.82 5.40 10.45
CA GLY A 18 13.88 5.07 9.01
C GLY A 18 13.59 3.61 8.66
N ASN A 19 13.62 2.69 9.63
CA ASN A 19 13.56 1.25 9.37
C ASN A 19 12.16 0.75 8.99
N ASN A 20 11.11 1.51 9.31
CA ASN A 20 9.75 1.03 9.21
C ASN A 20 9.25 0.99 7.76
N ASN A 21 9.60 1.99 6.94
CA ASN A 21 9.28 1.97 5.51
C ASN A 21 10.09 0.91 4.76
N GLU A 22 11.35 0.71 5.15
CA GLU A 22 12.19 -0.35 4.60
C GLU A 22 11.67 -1.74 4.99
N ALA A 23 11.27 -1.95 6.24
CA ALA A 23 10.65 -3.20 6.70
C ALA A 23 9.28 -3.45 6.07
N LEU A 24 8.47 -2.39 5.86
CA LEU A 24 7.20 -2.50 5.14
C LEU A 24 7.47 -2.88 3.66
N ASN A 25 8.50 -2.30 3.05
CA ASN A 25 8.89 -2.62 1.68
C ASN A 25 9.51 -4.03 1.56
N ASP A 26 10.27 -4.48 2.54
CA ASP A 26 10.85 -5.83 2.56
C ASP A 26 9.76 -6.90 2.72
N LEU A 27 8.76 -6.64 3.58
CA LEU A 27 7.66 -7.57 3.83
C LEU A 27 6.57 -7.51 2.75
N TYR A 28 6.35 -6.36 2.11
CA TYR A 28 5.17 -6.13 1.26
C TYR A 28 5.46 -5.47 -0.10
N GLY A 29 6.69 -5.04 -0.37
CA GLY A 29 7.07 -4.16 -1.48
C GLY A 29 6.78 -4.70 -2.87
N ARG A 30 7.02 -5.99 -3.10
CA ARG A 30 6.87 -6.58 -4.44
C ARG A 30 5.43 -6.57 -4.95
N ASN A 31 4.43 -6.52 -4.06
CA ASN A 31 3.00 -6.44 -4.42
C ASN A 31 2.44 -5.01 -4.33
N MET A 32 3.15 -4.10 -3.67
CA MET A 32 2.67 -2.74 -3.40
C MET A 32 2.75 -1.85 -4.65
N ASP A 33 3.79 -1.99 -5.48
CA ASP A 33 3.96 -1.16 -6.68
C ASP A 33 2.80 -1.34 -7.68
N GLY A 34 2.44 -2.59 -7.99
CA GLY A 34 1.30 -2.89 -8.87
C GLY A 34 -0.03 -2.39 -8.30
N CYS A 35 -0.19 -2.46 -6.99
CA CYS A 35 -1.36 -1.98 -6.26
C CYS A 35 -1.51 -0.45 -6.36
N LEU A 36 -0.43 0.30 -6.13
CA LEU A 36 -0.40 1.75 -6.25
C LEU A 36 -0.59 2.20 -7.71
N ASN A 37 -0.04 1.45 -8.67
CA ASN A 37 -0.27 1.73 -10.09
C ASN A 37 -1.76 1.56 -10.46
N ASN A 38 -2.39 0.47 -10.00
CA ASN A 38 -3.83 0.26 -10.23
C ASN A 38 -4.67 1.37 -9.59
N LEU A 39 -4.31 1.81 -8.39
CA LEU A 39 -4.98 2.93 -7.71
C LEU A 39 -4.85 4.24 -8.49
N ASN A 40 -3.65 4.52 -9.02
CA ASN A 40 -3.41 5.69 -9.86
C ASN A 40 -4.22 5.63 -11.17
N MET A 41 -4.32 4.46 -11.79
CA MET A 41 -5.15 4.29 -12.98
C MET A 41 -6.64 4.46 -12.64
N LEU A 42 -7.12 3.87 -11.55
CA LEU A 42 -8.49 4.02 -11.08
C LEU A 42 -8.84 5.50 -10.85
N LYS A 43 -7.91 6.28 -10.30
CA LYS A 43 -8.07 7.73 -10.10
C LYS A 43 -8.39 8.49 -11.40
N THR A 44 -7.86 8.05 -12.53
CA THR A 44 -8.10 8.71 -13.83
C THR A 44 -9.49 8.43 -14.41
N ILE A 45 -10.13 7.33 -14.01
CA ILE A 45 -11.41 6.89 -14.59
C ILE A 45 -12.59 7.00 -13.61
N ASN A 46 -12.33 6.90 -12.30
CA ASN A 46 -13.35 6.97 -11.26
C ASN A 46 -12.73 7.46 -9.94
N GLN A 47 -12.78 8.77 -9.73
CA GLN A 47 -12.20 9.42 -8.55
C GLN A 47 -12.87 8.97 -7.24
N THR A 48 -14.19 8.73 -7.23
CA THR A 48 -14.92 8.32 -6.04
C THR A 48 -14.47 6.95 -5.53
N ASP A 49 -14.34 5.97 -6.42
CA ASP A 49 -13.85 4.65 -6.02
C ASP A 49 -12.35 4.69 -5.69
N ALA A 50 -11.56 5.52 -6.38
CA ALA A 50 -10.16 5.73 -6.03
C ALA A 50 -9.99 6.26 -4.60
N ASP A 51 -10.79 7.25 -4.18
CA ASP A 51 -10.73 7.81 -2.83
C ASP A 51 -11.12 6.79 -1.76
N ARG A 52 -12.19 6.01 -2.02
CA ARG A 52 -12.60 4.91 -1.12
C ARG A 52 -11.50 3.87 -0.97
N GLN A 53 -10.91 3.43 -2.08
CA GLN A 53 -9.87 2.40 -2.06
C GLN A 53 -8.56 2.90 -1.45
N SER A 54 -8.21 4.17 -1.68
CA SER A 54 -7.07 4.83 -1.07
C SER A 54 -7.22 4.90 0.46
N ALA A 55 -8.39 5.30 0.95
CA ALA A 55 -8.67 5.33 2.39
C ALA A 55 -8.55 3.94 3.03
N ALA A 56 -9.10 2.91 2.39
CA ALA A 56 -9.01 1.53 2.87
C ALA A 56 -7.55 1.02 2.89
N LEU A 57 -6.78 1.26 1.81
CA LEU A 57 -5.36 0.91 1.74
C LEU A 57 -4.54 1.60 2.83
N ASN A 58 -4.76 2.90 3.05
CA ASN A 58 -4.09 3.66 4.11
C ASN A 58 -4.40 3.10 5.49
N GLY A 59 -5.64 2.64 5.73
CA GLY A 59 -6.01 1.97 6.97
C GLY A 59 -5.22 0.69 7.21
N VAL A 60 -5.05 -0.14 6.17
CA VAL A 60 -4.26 -1.38 6.27
C VAL A 60 -2.78 -1.07 6.51
N ILE A 61 -2.20 -0.11 5.77
CA ILE A 61 -0.80 0.30 5.93
C ILE A 61 -0.54 0.87 7.33
N SER A 62 -1.43 1.73 7.83
CA SER A 62 -1.32 2.30 9.17
C SER A 62 -1.31 1.21 10.24
N GLY A 63 -2.22 0.24 10.13
CA GLY A 63 -2.27 -0.89 11.06
C GLY A 63 -1.04 -1.80 10.99
N ALA A 64 -0.55 -2.10 9.78
CA ALA A 64 0.69 -2.85 9.58
C ALA A 64 1.90 -2.11 10.17
N THR A 65 1.95 -0.79 10.00
CA THR A 65 3.01 0.07 10.55
C THR A 65 2.99 0.04 12.08
N HIS A 66 1.80 0.15 12.69
CA HIS A 66 1.66 0.03 14.15
C HIS A 66 2.12 -1.34 14.66
N TYR A 67 1.80 -2.41 13.94
CA TYR A 67 2.31 -3.75 14.24
C TYR A 67 3.83 -3.81 14.18
N LEU A 68 4.48 -3.23 13.16
CA LEU A 68 5.94 -3.23 13.04
C LEU A 68 6.63 -2.59 14.24
N LEU A 69 6.05 -1.55 14.84
CA LEU A 69 6.56 -0.91 16.05
C LEU A 69 6.57 -1.84 17.27
N MET A 70 5.63 -2.78 17.35
CA MET A 70 5.51 -3.74 18.46
C MET A 70 6.11 -5.11 18.13
N ARG A 71 6.38 -5.39 16.85
CA ARG A 71 6.81 -6.71 16.34
C ARG A 71 7.99 -7.29 17.11
N GLY A 72 8.96 -6.46 17.50
CA GLY A 72 10.14 -6.89 18.26
C GLY A 72 9.85 -7.40 19.67
N GLN A 73 8.70 -7.04 20.25
CA GLN A 73 8.29 -7.43 21.60
C GLN A 73 7.50 -8.75 21.62
N LEU A 74 7.09 -9.24 20.46
CA LEU A 74 6.29 -10.46 20.32
C LEU A 74 7.16 -11.71 20.30
N THR A 75 6.57 -12.85 20.70
CA THR A 75 7.20 -14.16 20.49
C THR A 75 7.32 -14.49 19.01
N GLN A 76 8.19 -15.44 18.64
CA GLN A 76 8.37 -15.84 17.25
C GLN A 76 7.06 -16.31 16.59
N ASP A 77 6.26 -17.10 17.29
CA ASP A 77 4.98 -17.61 16.78
C ASP A 77 3.98 -16.48 16.57
N MET A 78 3.88 -15.55 17.52
CA MET A 78 3.02 -14.37 17.40
C MET A 78 3.46 -13.48 16.23
N ARG A 79 4.77 -13.28 16.03
CA ARG A 79 5.29 -12.55 14.87
C ARG A 79 4.85 -13.21 13.58
N SER A 80 5.09 -14.52 13.44
CA SER A 80 4.73 -15.29 12.24
C SER A 80 3.25 -15.19 11.91
N VAL A 81 2.36 -15.36 12.90
CA VAL A 81 0.91 -15.23 12.70
C VAL A 81 0.54 -13.82 12.25
N MET A 82 1.06 -12.80 12.93
CA MET A 82 0.73 -11.41 12.62
C MET A 82 1.30 -10.94 11.28
N ASP A 83 2.51 -11.37 10.92
CA ASP A 83 3.13 -11.12 9.60
C ASP A 83 2.21 -11.67 8.49
N ASN A 84 1.72 -12.91 8.64
CA ASN A 84 0.76 -13.51 7.69
C ASN A 84 -0.57 -12.76 7.62
N ILE A 85 -1.11 -12.31 8.77
CA ILE A 85 -2.36 -11.55 8.82
C ILE A 85 -2.22 -10.24 8.03
N TRP A 86 -1.16 -9.47 8.27
CA TRP A 86 -0.95 -8.20 7.59
C TRP A 86 -0.64 -8.38 6.10
N GLN A 87 0.12 -9.42 5.74
CA GLN A 87 0.36 -9.77 4.35
C GLN A 87 -0.93 -10.11 3.60
N SER A 88 -1.81 -10.91 4.23
CA SER A 88 -3.11 -11.27 3.68
C SER A 88 -4.02 -10.04 3.51
N ARG A 89 -4.08 -9.15 4.52
CA ARG A 89 -4.86 -7.91 4.45
C ARG A 89 -4.40 -7.00 3.34
N LEU A 90 -3.09 -6.80 3.19
CA LEU A 90 -2.53 -5.99 2.11
C LEU A 90 -2.84 -6.60 0.73
N THR A 91 -2.62 -7.92 0.59
CA THR A 91 -2.93 -8.64 -0.65
C THR A 91 -4.41 -8.53 -1.01
N GLY A 92 -5.31 -8.75 -0.05
CA GLY A 92 -6.75 -8.63 -0.25
C GLY A 92 -7.18 -7.22 -0.63
N GLN A 93 -6.59 -6.19 -0.01
CA GLN A 93 -6.88 -4.80 -0.35
C GLN A 93 -6.37 -4.43 -1.76
N CYS A 94 -5.21 -4.95 -2.16
CA CYS A 94 -4.71 -4.75 -3.52
C CYS A 94 -5.53 -5.47 -4.58
N GLN A 95 -6.07 -6.66 -4.26
CA GLN A 95 -7.04 -7.33 -5.13
C GLN A 95 -8.35 -6.53 -5.24
N SER A 96 -8.83 -5.94 -4.15
CA SER A 96 -10.01 -5.06 -4.16
C SER A 96 -9.81 -3.84 -5.08
N ILE A 97 -8.64 -3.19 -5.01
CA ILE A 97 -8.26 -2.10 -5.93
C ILE A 97 -8.25 -2.59 -7.38
N HIS A 98 -7.67 -3.76 -7.64
CA HIS A 98 -7.63 -4.33 -8.99
C HIS A 98 -9.04 -4.57 -9.55
N ASN A 99 -9.95 -5.12 -8.74
CA ASN A 99 -11.33 -5.36 -9.15
C ASN A 99 -12.07 -4.03 -9.42
N ALA A 100 -11.90 -3.02 -8.56
CA ALA A 100 -12.50 -1.70 -8.76
C ALA A 100 -12.00 -1.02 -10.06
N LEU A 101 -10.70 -1.16 -10.37
CA LEU A 101 -10.15 -0.71 -11.64
C LEU A 101 -10.79 -1.44 -12.82
N PHE A 102 -10.90 -2.77 -12.74
CA PHE A 102 -11.52 -3.57 -13.80
C PHE A 102 -12.97 -3.18 -14.05
N GLU A 103 -13.78 -3.01 -13.01
CA GLU A 103 -15.16 -2.52 -13.11
C GLU A 103 -15.24 -1.12 -13.70
N GLY A 104 -14.35 -0.20 -13.28
CA GLY A 104 -14.27 1.14 -13.85
C GLY A 104 -13.95 1.13 -15.35
N LEU A 105 -13.05 0.25 -15.80
CA LEU A 105 -12.70 0.09 -17.20
C LEU A 105 -13.85 -0.50 -18.03
N LEU A 106 -14.60 -1.47 -17.48
CA LEU A 106 -15.79 -2.02 -18.13
C LEU A 106 -16.87 -0.95 -18.32
N ASN A 107 -17.17 -0.17 -17.28
CA ASN A 107 -18.14 0.92 -17.36
C ASN A 107 -17.75 1.99 -18.40
N LEU A 108 -16.44 2.27 -18.52
CA LEU A 108 -15.94 3.19 -19.54
C LEU A 108 -16.12 2.62 -20.96
N ALA A 109 -15.87 1.33 -21.14
CA ALA A 109 -16.06 0.65 -22.43
C ALA A 109 -17.54 0.62 -22.85
N ASP A 110 -18.44 0.26 -21.92
CA ASP A 110 -19.88 0.18 -22.16
C ASP A 110 -20.50 1.57 -22.42
N GLY A 111 -20.10 2.59 -21.64
CA GLY A 111 -20.53 3.98 -21.85
C GLY A 111 -19.99 4.58 -23.16
N GLY A 112 -18.83 4.12 -23.64
CA GLY A 112 -18.28 4.49 -24.95
C GLY A 112 -19.11 3.97 -26.13
N THR A 113 -19.73 2.80 -25.99
CA THR A 113 -20.60 2.22 -27.03
C THR A 113 -21.95 2.91 -27.17
N GLU A 114 -22.51 3.48 -26.10
CA GLU A 114 -23.79 4.20 -26.17
C GLU A 114 -23.67 5.54 -26.95
N MET A 115 -22.55 6.24 -26.81
CA MET A 115 -22.28 7.48 -27.56
C MET A 115 -22.00 7.24 -29.05
N ALA A 116 -21.44 6.08 -29.42
CA ALA A 116 -21.28 5.68 -30.82
C ALA A 116 -22.62 5.29 -31.49
N GLY A 117 -23.57 4.74 -30.73
CA GLY A 117 -24.91 4.41 -31.22
C GLY A 117 -25.84 5.62 -31.39
N ALA A 118 -25.61 6.71 -30.65
CA ALA A 118 -26.42 7.93 -30.74
C ALA A 118 -26.12 8.78 -31.99
N ALA A 119 -24.90 8.69 -32.55
CA ALA A 119 -24.52 9.41 -33.77
C ALA A 119 -25.15 8.83 -35.06
N GLY A 120 -25.77 7.65 -35.00
CA GLY A 120 -26.39 6.96 -36.15
C GLY A 120 -27.88 7.26 -36.39
N ARG A 121 -28.56 8.01 -35.50
CA ARG A 121 -29.98 8.36 -35.66
C ARG A 121 -30.16 9.82 -36.07
N ARG A 122 -29.66 10.17 -37.25
CA ARG A 122 -30.21 11.26 -38.07
C ARG A 122 -30.86 10.62 -39.28
N GLN A 123 -32.17 10.47 -39.24
CA GLN A 123 -33.00 10.17 -40.40
C GLN A 123 -34.12 11.22 -40.49
N PRO A 124 -34.55 11.54 -41.72
CA PRO A 124 -35.00 12.86 -42.17
C PRO A 124 -36.29 13.38 -41.56
#